data_AF-A0A9W9BRX0-F1
#
_entry.id   AF-A0A9W9BRX0-F1
#
_cell.length_a   1.000
_cell.length_b   1.000
_cell.length_c   1.000
_cell.angle_alpha   90.00
_cell.angle_beta   90.00
_cell.angle_gamma   90.00
#
_symmetry.space_group_name_H-M   'P 1'
#
loop_
_entity.id
_entity.type
_entity.pdbx_description
1 polymer ?
#
loop_
_entity_poly.entity_id
_entity_poly.type
_entity_poly.pdbx_seq_one_letter_code
_entity_poly.pdbx_strand_id
1 'polypeptide(L)'
;MDPLSITTALVASLQVASSILSHCYSVRTEMRKMPGTLIQIIDEVRALRNLMETVESILDKNETSDQKGTSETPTDNIKRVIATCLTELQTVERRIRPVDVEAILGSTRKTLLQTLTWRLKGDEAKESILGLQRCKASLNLAITCHNSVKVENIERLSISLSAKMDESYGRLNELSTDVGTAQLNIPVCAFMYCNFRNPDSQDLVKVMGAILGQMCTQMKTFPQELQNSYRISTEQGWGQPPTLDMISNMIRVLSTKQRAFLFVDGMDEVGDPKALVEILVSLPDSSSWLNILLSSRNDVDIQRALSNVRRLSLEHHVLEIDRDIGRFQWAACQLDSLSHCRTIKDIKESLKRLPQGLGETYAKLLVPSSPMDVALHSLDP
;
A
#
# COMPACT_ATOMS: atom_id res chain seq x y z
N MET A 1 45.04 2.04 -5.31
CA MET A 1 45.22 0.58 -5.42
C MET A 1 44.68 0.22 -6.80
N ASP A 2 45.56 0.22 -7.80
CA ASP A 2 45.18 0.50 -9.19
C ASP A 2 44.31 -0.61 -9.82
N PRO A 3 43.00 -0.36 -10.06
CA PRO A 3 42.16 -1.29 -10.83
C PRO A 3 42.70 -1.51 -12.25
N LEU A 4 43.47 -0.56 -12.78
CA LEU A 4 44.16 -0.65 -14.05
C LEU A 4 45.11 -1.85 -14.15
N SER A 5 45.72 -2.35 -13.08
CA SER A 5 46.72 -3.42 -13.19
C SER A 5 46.12 -4.80 -13.48
N ILE A 6 44.90 -5.07 -13.03
CA ILE A 6 44.26 -6.39 -13.24
C ILE A 6 43.63 -6.46 -14.61
N THR A 7 42.87 -5.41 -14.97
CA THR A 7 42.20 -5.32 -16.26
C THR A 7 43.22 -5.31 -17.39
N THR A 8 44.33 -4.59 -17.23
CA THR A 8 45.43 -4.65 -18.21
C THR A 8 46.09 -6.02 -18.32
N ALA A 9 46.40 -6.69 -17.19
CA ALA A 9 46.98 -8.03 -17.21
C ALA A 9 46.02 -9.07 -17.81
N LEU A 10 44.72 -8.94 -17.53
CA LEU A 10 43.67 -9.81 -18.04
C LEU A 10 43.48 -9.63 -19.56
N VAL A 11 43.33 -8.39 -20.03
CA VAL A 11 43.22 -8.06 -21.45
C VAL A 11 44.47 -8.52 -22.20
N ALA A 12 45.66 -8.29 -21.65
CA ALA A 12 46.91 -8.79 -22.23
C ALA A 12 46.92 -10.32 -22.33
N SER A 13 46.43 -11.03 -21.30
CA SER A 13 46.35 -12.50 -21.30
C SER A 13 45.37 -13.03 -22.34
N LEU A 14 44.20 -12.39 -22.48
CA LEU A 14 43.20 -12.71 -23.51
C LEU A 14 43.75 -12.47 -24.93
N GLN A 15 44.50 -11.39 -25.13
CA GLN A 15 45.13 -11.07 -26.41
C GLN A 15 46.20 -12.10 -26.79
N VAL A 16 47.08 -12.46 -25.85
CA VAL A 16 48.11 -13.50 -26.05
C VAL A 16 47.46 -14.86 -26.33
N ALA A 17 46.44 -15.26 -25.56
CA ALA A 17 45.72 -16.51 -25.80
C ALA A 17 45.07 -16.54 -27.20
N SER A 18 44.50 -15.42 -27.65
CA SER A 18 43.89 -15.30 -28.98
C SER A 18 44.95 -15.36 -30.10
N SER A 19 46.12 -14.76 -29.89
CA SER A 19 47.29 -14.84 -30.78
C SER A 19 47.75 -16.29 -30.95
N ILE A 20 47.93 -17.02 -29.84
CA ILE A 20 48.32 -18.44 -29.84
C ILE A 20 47.29 -19.29 -30.59
N LEU A 21 46.00 -19.13 -30.30
CA LEU A 21 44.93 -19.87 -30.97
C LEU A 21 44.92 -19.61 -32.49
N SER A 22 45.05 -18.36 -32.92
CA SER A 22 45.10 -17.99 -34.34
C SER A 22 46.27 -18.67 -35.06
N HIS A 23 47.46 -18.65 -34.46
CA HIS A 23 48.62 -19.33 -35.01
C HIS A 23 48.44 -20.86 -35.06
N CYS A 24 47.93 -21.47 -33.99
CA CYS A 24 47.63 -22.90 -33.95
C CYS A 24 46.61 -23.32 -35.02
N TYR A 25 45.59 -22.49 -35.29
CA TYR A 25 44.64 -22.78 -36.37
C TYR A 25 45.25 -22.60 -37.76
N SER A 26 46.13 -21.63 -37.97
CA SER A 26 46.87 -21.47 -39.24
C SER A 26 47.80 -22.65 -39.52
N VAL A 27 48.43 -23.21 -38.49
CA VAL A 27 49.25 -24.42 -38.62
C VAL A 27 48.38 -25.66 -38.86
N ARG A 28 47.16 -25.68 -38.31
CA ARG A 28 46.19 -26.76 -38.50
C ARG A 28 45.69 -26.86 -39.94
N THR A 29 45.44 -25.74 -40.63
CA THR A 29 44.91 -25.75 -42.02
C THR A 29 45.90 -26.32 -43.03
N GLU A 30 47.20 -26.23 -42.74
CA GLU A 30 48.28 -26.62 -43.65
C GLU A 30 48.78 -28.07 -43.43
N MET A 31 48.39 -28.75 -42.35
CA MET A 31 48.89 -30.09 -42.01
C MET A 31 47.89 -31.21 -42.33
N ARG A 32 48.34 -32.22 -43.10
CA ARG A 32 47.56 -33.41 -43.46
C ARG A 32 47.35 -34.41 -42.30
N LYS A 33 48.23 -34.40 -41.28
CA LYS A 33 48.12 -35.26 -40.07
C LYS A 33 48.45 -34.44 -38.84
N MET A 34 47.52 -34.36 -37.90
CA MET A 34 47.58 -33.44 -36.76
C MET A 34 48.43 -34.02 -35.61
N PRO A 35 49.43 -33.27 -35.10
CA PRO A 35 50.14 -33.66 -33.88
C PRO A 35 49.20 -33.58 -32.66
N GLY A 36 49.18 -34.62 -31.82
CA GLY A 36 48.38 -34.63 -30.59
C GLY A 36 48.73 -33.50 -29.62
N THR A 37 49.98 -33.04 -29.63
CA THR A 37 50.45 -31.90 -28.82
C THR A 37 49.85 -30.57 -29.24
N LEU A 38 49.56 -30.38 -30.54
CA LEU A 38 48.89 -29.18 -31.05
C LEU A 38 47.44 -29.11 -30.54
N ILE A 39 46.73 -30.25 -30.52
CA ILE A 39 45.35 -30.35 -30.01
C ILE A 39 45.30 -29.99 -28.53
N GLN A 40 46.20 -30.58 -27.74
CA GLN A 40 46.26 -30.34 -26.30
C GLN A 40 46.56 -28.87 -25.97
N ILE A 41 47.47 -28.22 -26.70
CA ILE A 41 47.73 -26.79 -26.52
C ILE A 41 46.50 -25.95 -26.89
N ILE A 42 45.82 -26.25 -28.01
CA ILE A 42 44.59 -25.54 -28.40
C ILE A 42 43.53 -25.65 -27.29
N ASP A 43 43.31 -26.84 -26.75
CA ASP A 43 42.27 -27.07 -25.75
C ASP A 43 42.63 -26.43 -24.39
N GLU A 44 43.88 -26.48 -23.96
CA GLU A 44 44.30 -25.84 -22.70
C GLU A 44 44.31 -24.31 -22.80
N VAL A 45 44.75 -23.74 -23.92
CA VAL A 45 44.69 -22.28 -24.15
C VAL A 45 43.24 -21.80 -24.26
N ARG A 46 42.35 -22.56 -24.93
CA ARG A 46 40.93 -22.24 -24.98
C ARG A 46 40.30 -22.31 -23.58
N ALA A 47 40.61 -23.33 -22.80
CA ALA A 47 40.11 -23.46 -21.42
C ALA A 47 40.55 -22.28 -20.54
N LEU A 48 41.82 -21.87 -20.61
CA LEU A 48 42.34 -20.71 -19.90
C LEU A 48 41.66 -19.41 -20.34
N ARG A 49 41.46 -19.21 -21.64
CA ARG A 49 40.75 -18.04 -22.19
C ARG A 49 39.33 -17.95 -21.63
N ASN A 50 38.59 -19.05 -21.63
CA ASN A 50 37.22 -19.08 -21.10
C ASN A 50 37.17 -18.76 -19.58
N LEU A 51 38.17 -19.23 -18.81
CA LEU A 51 38.29 -18.89 -17.39
C LEU A 51 38.63 -17.41 -17.19
N MET A 52 39.47 -16.83 -18.04
CA MET A 52 39.79 -15.41 -18.03
C MET A 52 38.58 -14.54 -18.38
N GLU A 53 37.78 -14.91 -19.39
CA GLU A 53 36.50 -14.24 -19.71
C GLU A 53 35.50 -14.34 -18.54
N THR A 54 35.51 -15.45 -17.79
CA THR A 54 34.69 -15.58 -16.58
C THR A 54 35.14 -14.58 -15.51
N VAL A 55 36.46 -14.37 -15.36
CA VAL A 55 37.01 -13.36 -14.44
C VAL A 55 36.68 -11.93 -14.90
N GLU A 56 36.73 -11.66 -16.19
CA GLU A 56 36.32 -10.37 -16.78
C GLU A 56 34.87 -10.03 -16.39
N SER A 57 33.95 -10.99 -16.57
CA SER A 57 32.54 -10.81 -16.17
C SER A 57 32.35 -10.58 -14.66
N ILE A 58 33.23 -11.14 -13.82
CA ILE A 58 33.18 -10.96 -12.37
C ILE A 58 33.69 -9.55 -11.98
N LEU A 59 34.69 -9.02 -12.69
CA LEU A 59 35.28 -7.71 -12.42
C LEU A 59 34.38 -6.56 -12.89
N ASP A 60 33.80 -6.66 -14.09
CA ASP A 60 32.88 -5.65 -14.64
C ASP A 60 31.66 -5.41 -13.73
N LYS A 61 31.19 -6.45 -13.04
CA LYS A 61 30.06 -6.34 -12.11
C LYS A 61 30.41 -5.64 -10.79
N ASN A 62 31.68 -5.63 -10.38
CA ASN A 62 32.11 -5.06 -9.10
C ASN A 62 32.39 -3.55 -9.16
N GLU A 63 32.61 -2.94 -10.34
CA GLU A 63 32.85 -1.49 -10.46
C GLU A 63 31.61 -0.63 -10.14
N THR A 64 30.44 -1.25 -10.03
CA THR A 64 29.17 -0.55 -9.74
C THR A 64 28.85 -0.41 -8.25
N SER A 65 29.66 -0.99 -7.35
CA SER A 65 29.42 -0.96 -5.90
C SER A 65 30.59 -0.36 -5.13
N ASP A 66 30.52 0.94 -4.87
CA ASP A 66 31.40 1.67 -3.95
C ASP A 66 31.27 1.13 -2.52
N GLN A 67 32.15 0.22 -2.10
CA GLN A 67 32.42 -0.01 -0.69
C GLN A 67 33.92 -0.19 -0.42
N LYS A 68 34.51 0.84 0.20
CA LYS A 68 35.84 0.80 0.84
C LYS A 68 35.78 -0.08 2.09
N GLY A 69 36.34 -1.28 1.99
CA GLY A 69 36.63 -2.14 3.14
C GLY A 69 38.06 -2.68 3.03
N THR A 70 38.91 -2.27 3.96
CA THR A 70 40.29 -2.73 4.13
C THR A 70 40.32 -4.17 4.68
N SER A 71 40.53 -5.15 3.81
CA SER A 71 41.03 -6.48 4.15
C SER A 71 41.60 -7.09 2.87
N GLU A 72 42.76 -7.76 2.94
CA GLU A 72 43.43 -8.38 1.79
C GLU A 72 42.43 -9.19 0.97
N THR A 73 42.14 -8.72 -0.24
CA THR A 73 40.96 -9.18 -0.97
C THR A 73 41.26 -10.50 -1.69
N PRO A 74 40.30 -11.44 -1.79
CA PRO A 74 40.40 -12.60 -2.69
C PRO A 74 40.74 -12.20 -4.14
N THR A 75 40.45 -10.95 -4.49
CA THR A 75 40.86 -10.30 -5.74
C THR A 75 42.39 -10.30 -5.92
N ASP A 76 43.19 -10.07 -4.88
CA ASP A 76 44.66 -10.04 -4.97
C ASP A 76 45.27 -11.41 -5.32
N ASN A 77 44.63 -12.51 -4.88
CA ASN A 77 44.98 -13.86 -5.33
C ASN A 77 44.71 -14.04 -6.82
N ILE A 78 43.57 -13.57 -7.31
CA ILE A 78 43.24 -13.59 -8.74
C ILE A 78 44.24 -12.77 -9.55
N LYS A 79 44.68 -11.59 -9.07
CA LYS A 79 45.71 -10.77 -9.73
C LYS A 79 47.01 -11.54 -9.93
N ARG A 80 47.51 -12.16 -8.85
CA ARG A 80 48.76 -12.93 -8.89
C ARG A 80 48.67 -14.09 -9.86
N VAL A 81 47.55 -14.81 -9.85
CA VAL A 81 47.34 -15.95 -10.75
C VAL A 81 47.26 -15.51 -12.21
N ILE A 82 46.55 -14.41 -12.54
CA ILE A 82 46.49 -13.86 -13.91
C ILE A 82 47.88 -13.46 -14.40
N ALA A 83 48.68 -12.80 -13.56
CA ALA A 83 50.04 -12.41 -13.93
C ALA A 83 50.91 -13.64 -14.26
N THR A 84 50.81 -14.72 -13.46
CA THR A 84 51.49 -15.99 -13.74
C THR A 84 50.98 -16.62 -15.04
N CYS A 85 49.67 -16.63 -15.28
CA CYS A 85 49.09 -17.12 -16.53
C CYS A 85 49.59 -16.34 -17.74
N LEU A 86 49.72 -15.02 -17.64
CA LEU A 86 50.26 -14.17 -18.71
C LEU A 86 51.70 -14.56 -19.04
N THR A 87 52.55 -14.74 -18.02
CA THR A 87 53.97 -15.10 -18.24
C THR A 87 54.13 -16.47 -18.89
N GLU A 88 53.29 -17.44 -18.52
CA GLU A 88 53.28 -18.78 -19.11
C GLU A 88 52.75 -18.75 -20.54
N LEU A 89 51.64 -18.04 -20.80
CA LEU A 89 51.09 -17.85 -22.15
C LEU A 89 52.11 -17.16 -23.08
N GLN A 90 52.78 -16.10 -22.64
CA GLN A 90 53.83 -15.43 -23.42
C GLN A 90 55.02 -16.37 -23.71
N THR A 91 55.34 -17.27 -22.78
CA THR A 91 56.40 -18.26 -22.98
C THR A 91 56.00 -19.30 -24.03
N VAL A 92 54.76 -19.76 -24.01
CA VAL A 92 54.18 -20.62 -25.05
C VAL A 92 54.13 -19.90 -26.40
N GLU A 93 53.70 -18.64 -26.43
CA GLU A 93 53.68 -17.82 -27.66
C GLU A 93 55.07 -17.68 -28.28
N ARG A 94 56.11 -17.37 -27.48
CA ARG A 94 57.50 -17.29 -27.93
C ARG A 94 58.03 -18.61 -28.49
N ARG A 95 57.59 -19.75 -27.96
CA ARG A 95 57.97 -21.10 -28.43
C ARG A 95 57.26 -21.51 -29.72
N ILE A 96 56.07 -20.95 -29.98
CA ILE A 96 55.24 -21.24 -31.14
C ILE A 96 55.58 -20.30 -32.31
N ARG A 97 55.85 -19.01 -32.05
CA ARG A 97 56.09 -17.99 -33.08
C ARG A 97 57.56 -17.94 -33.53
N PRO A 98 57.86 -17.86 -34.84
CA PRO A 98 59.23 -17.62 -35.31
C PRO A 98 59.67 -16.17 -35.02
N VAL A 99 60.95 -15.99 -34.68
CA VAL A 99 61.54 -14.73 -34.19
C VAL A 99 61.59 -13.60 -35.23
N ASP A 100 61.48 -13.89 -36.54
CA ASP A 100 61.51 -12.87 -37.58
C ASP A 100 60.33 -13.02 -38.55
N VAL A 101 59.27 -12.23 -38.36
CA VAL A 101 58.14 -12.17 -39.32
C VAL A 101 58.34 -11.04 -40.35
N GLU A 102 59.09 -9.99 -40.01
CA GLU A 102 59.33 -8.85 -40.92
C GLU A 102 60.34 -9.16 -42.05
N ALA A 103 61.30 -10.06 -41.84
CA ALA A 103 62.27 -10.45 -42.87
C ALA A 103 61.71 -11.44 -43.92
N ILE A 104 60.54 -12.06 -43.68
CA ILE A 104 60.01 -13.16 -44.52
C ILE A 104 58.99 -12.67 -45.56
N LEU A 105 58.52 -11.42 -45.46
CA LEU A 105 57.60 -10.83 -46.43
C LEU A 105 58.19 -10.65 -47.86
N GLY A 106 59.47 -11.01 -48.06
CA GLY A 106 60.16 -10.93 -49.35
C GLY A 106 60.46 -12.25 -50.08
N SER A 107 60.25 -13.45 -49.52
CA SER A 107 60.72 -14.70 -50.18
C SER A 107 59.68 -15.82 -50.32
N THR A 108 59.66 -16.40 -51.52
CA THR A 108 58.87 -17.53 -52.06
C THR A 108 58.10 -18.46 -51.10
N ARG A 109 56.94 -18.95 -51.57
CA ARG A 109 56.03 -19.95 -50.96
C ARG A 109 56.70 -21.13 -50.25
N LYS A 110 57.91 -21.51 -50.66
CA LYS A 110 58.69 -22.65 -50.12
C LYS A 110 59.33 -22.34 -48.75
N THR A 111 59.80 -21.11 -48.53
CA THR A 111 60.29 -20.63 -47.22
C THR A 111 59.15 -20.46 -46.21
N LEU A 112 57.96 -20.12 -46.69
CA LEU A 112 56.74 -19.98 -45.89
C LEU A 112 56.20 -21.34 -45.40
N LEU A 113 56.29 -22.37 -46.25
CA LEU A 113 56.00 -23.76 -45.88
C LEU A 113 57.04 -24.34 -44.89
N GLN A 114 58.30 -23.94 -44.98
CA GLN A 114 59.33 -24.37 -44.02
C GLN A 114 59.18 -23.71 -42.64
N THR A 115 58.65 -22.49 -42.59
CA THR A 115 58.45 -21.71 -41.35
C THR A 115 57.16 -22.07 -40.62
N LEU A 116 56.18 -22.66 -41.30
CA LEU A 116 54.95 -23.21 -40.72
C LEU A 116 55.09 -24.66 -40.21
N THR A 117 56.33 -25.14 -40.02
CA THR A 117 56.57 -26.45 -39.40
C THR A 117 56.35 -26.35 -37.90
N TRP A 118 55.38 -27.08 -37.35
CA TRP A 118 55.13 -27.13 -35.90
C TRP A 118 56.41 -27.43 -35.11
N ARG A 119 56.83 -26.47 -34.26
CA ARG A 119 58.15 -26.48 -33.59
C ARG A 119 58.15 -27.15 -32.23
N LEU A 120 56.99 -27.18 -31.58
CA LEU A 120 56.84 -27.64 -30.20
C LEU A 120 56.74 -29.17 -30.13
N LYS A 121 57.88 -29.84 -29.94
CA LYS A 121 58.01 -31.30 -29.92
C LYS A 121 58.80 -31.77 -28.68
N GLY A 122 58.54 -32.99 -28.22
CA GLY A 122 59.31 -33.61 -27.12
C GLY A 122 59.03 -32.97 -25.77
N ASP A 123 60.09 -32.76 -24.97
CA ASP A 123 59.98 -32.34 -23.57
C ASP A 123 59.54 -30.88 -23.40
N GLU A 124 59.85 -29.99 -24.35
CA GLU A 124 59.38 -28.60 -24.37
C GLU A 124 57.84 -28.51 -24.49
N ALA A 125 57.22 -29.46 -25.20
CA ALA A 125 55.77 -29.55 -25.33
C ALA A 125 55.11 -30.01 -24.04
N LYS A 126 55.72 -30.99 -23.36
CA LYS A 126 55.21 -31.44 -22.06
C LYS A 126 55.32 -30.35 -21.01
N GLU A 127 56.45 -29.63 -20.96
CA GLU A 127 56.65 -28.52 -20.03
C GLU A 127 55.62 -27.40 -20.24
N SER A 128 55.39 -27.02 -21.51
CA SER A 128 54.42 -25.99 -21.88
C SER A 128 52.98 -26.39 -21.51
N ILE A 129 52.59 -27.65 -21.77
CA ILE A 129 51.26 -28.17 -21.42
C ILE A 129 51.09 -28.23 -19.89
N LEU A 130 52.11 -28.69 -19.16
CA LEU A 130 52.08 -28.71 -17.69
C LEU A 130 51.97 -27.30 -17.10
N GLY A 131 52.65 -26.31 -17.68
CA GLY A 131 52.53 -24.90 -17.30
C GLY A 131 51.10 -24.37 -17.46
N LEU A 132 50.48 -24.63 -18.62
CA LEU A 132 49.10 -24.24 -18.90
C LEU A 132 48.09 -24.94 -17.96
N GLN A 133 48.28 -26.24 -17.69
CA GLN A 133 47.45 -27.00 -16.76
C GLN A 133 47.53 -26.49 -15.32
N ARG A 134 48.74 -26.12 -14.85
CA ARG A 134 48.94 -25.50 -13.54
C ARG A 134 48.26 -24.14 -13.44
N CYS A 135 48.35 -23.33 -14.49
CA CYS A 135 47.65 -22.05 -14.60
C CYS A 135 46.14 -22.23 -14.50
N LYS A 136 45.58 -23.19 -15.24
CA LYS A 136 44.15 -23.51 -15.22
C LYS A 136 43.67 -23.97 -13.86
N ALA A 137 44.40 -24.87 -13.20
CA ALA A 137 44.07 -25.35 -11.87
C ALA A 137 44.11 -24.21 -10.83
N SER A 138 45.14 -23.36 -10.90
CA SER A 138 45.31 -22.22 -9.99
C SER A 138 44.24 -21.17 -10.18
N LEU A 139 43.83 -20.88 -11.42
CA LEU A 139 42.78 -19.92 -11.74
C LEU A 139 41.40 -20.42 -11.28
N ASN A 140 41.10 -21.71 -11.50
CA ASN A 140 39.87 -22.33 -10.99
C ASN A 140 39.77 -22.31 -9.46
N LEU A 141 40.88 -22.60 -8.76
CA LEU A 141 40.91 -22.53 -7.30
C LEU A 141 40.69 -21.10 -6.81
N ALA A 142 41.31 -20.12 -7.46
CA ALA A 142 41.13 -18.71 -7.11
C ALA A 142 39.69 -18.23 -7.31
N ILE A 143 39.05 -18.58 -8.44
CA ILE A 143 37.63 -18.30 -8.70
C ILE A 143 36.72 -18.96 -7.66
N THR A 144 36.99 -20.24 -7.34
CA THR A 144 36.19 -21.01 -6.38
C THR A 144 36.29 -20.41 -4.97
N CYS A 145 37.50 -20.04 -4.54
CA CYS A 145 37.74 -19.37 -3.26
C CYS A 145 36.98 -18.03 -3.18
N HIS A 146 37.05 -17.20 -4.23
CA HIS A 146 36.33 -15.93 -4.30
C HIS A 146 34.80 -16.11 -4.21
N ASN A 147 34.26 -17.11 -4.93
CA ASN A 147 32.83 -17.41 -4.87
C ASN A 147 32.39 -17.89 -3.48
N SER A 148 33.21 -18.70 -2.80
CA SER A 148 32.92 -19.17 -1.44
C SER A 148 32.78 -18.02 -0.43
N VAL A 149 33.65 -17.01 -0.52
CA VAL A 149 33.57 -15.81 0.35
C VAL A 149 32.29 -15.01 0.07
N LYS A 150 31.89 -14.88 -1.20
CA LYS A 150 30.63 -14.20 -1.56
C LYS A 150 29.41 -14.94 -1.00
N VAL A 151 29.39 -16.27 -1.07
CA VAL A 151 28.30 -17.09 -0.51
C VAL A 151 28.19 -16.91 1.00
N GLU A 152 29.32 -16.95 1.72
CA GLU A 152 29.33 -16.74 3.18
C GLU A 152 28.80 -15.35 3.57
N ASN A 153 29.15 -14.31 2.82
CA ASN A 153 28.64 -12.96 3.05
C ASN A 153 27.12 -12.87 2.81
N ILE A 154 26.60 -13.57 1.79
CA ILE A 154 25.15 -13.64 1.53
C ILE A 154 24.43 -14.34 2.69
N GLU A 155 24.97 -15.44 3.21
CA GLU A 155 24.41 -16.13 4.38
C GLU A 155 24.38 -15.23 5.61
N ARG A 156 25.47 -14.51 5.90
CA ARG A 156 25.49 -13.55 7.02
C ARG A 156 24.50 -12.42 6.86
N LEU A 157 24.38 -11.85 5.66
CA LEU A 157 23.40 -10.79 5.38
C LEU A 157 21.96 -11.31 5.50
N SER A 158 21.70 -12.54 5.06
CA SER A 158 20.42 -13.22 5.20
C SER A 158 20.02 -13.35 6.68
N ILE A 159 20.93 -13.85 7.52
CA ILE A 159 20.70 -13.98 8.97
C ILE A 159 20.43 -12.61 9.60
N SER A 160 21.22 -11.59 9.25
CA SER A 160 21.03 -10.23 9.78
C SER A 160 19.69 -9.62 9.35
N LEU A 161 19.26 -9.88 8.11
CA LEU A 161 17.98 -9.41 7.59
C LEU A 161 16.81 -10.09 8.31
N SER A 162 16.87 -11.41 8.48
CA SER A 162 15.87 -12.16 9.25
C SER A 162 15.75 -11.63 10.68
N ALA A 163 16.86 -11.41 11.39
CA ALA A 163 16.82 -10.85 12.74
C ALA A 163 16.18 -9.45 12.80
N LYS A 164 16.51 -8.56 11.86
CA LYS A 164 15.88 -7.23 11.77
C LYS A 164 14.39 -7.29 11.42
N MET A 165 14.01 -8.26 10.59
CA MET A 165 12.62 -8.48 10.22
C MET A 165 11.82 -8.96 11.43
N ASP A 166 12.34 -9.91 12.20
CA ASP A 166 11.72 -10.37 13.45
C ASP A 166 11.58 -9.22 14.47
N GLU A 167 12.60 -8.38 14.61
CA GLU A 167 12.54 -7.18 15.46
C GLU A 167 11.43 -6.22 15.00
N SER A 168 11.32 -5.99 13.69
CA SER A 168 10.29 -5.11 13.11
C SER A 168 8.89 -5.69 13.29
N TYR A 169 8.72 -7.00 13.13
CA TYR A 169 7.47 -7.69 13.42
C TYR A 169 7.09 -7.58 14.90
N GLY A 170 8.06 -7.70 15.81
CA GLY A 170 7.85 -7.48 17.25
C GLY A 170 7.32 -6.08 17.54
N ARG A 171 7.97 -5.04 17.00
CA ARG A 171 7.51 -3.64 17.13
C ARG A 171 6.13 -3.40 16.54
N LEU A 172 5.82 -4.00 15.38
CA LEU A 172 4.47 -3.90 14.79
C LEU A 172 3.41 -4.57 15.65
N ASN A 173 3.74 -5.69 16.30
CA ASN A 173 2.82 -6.37 17.19
C ASN A 173 2.60 -5.57 18.48
N GLU A 174 3.65 -4.98 19.06
CA GLU A 174 3.55 -4.04 20.18
C GLU A 174 2.65 -2.85 19.81
N LEU A 175 2.87 -2.23 18.64
CA LEU A 175 2.04 -1.14 18.15
C LEU A 175 0.58 -1.58 17.92
N SER A 176 0.35 -2.79 17.43
CA SER A 176 -0.99 -3.34 17.25
C SER A 176 -1.70 -3.60 18.58
N THR A 177 -0.98 -4.04 19.62
CA THR A 177 -1.53 -4.18 20.97
C THR A 177 -1.77 -2.82 21.62
N ASP A 178 -0.92 -1.83 21.37
CA ASP A 178 -1.10 -0.46 21.86
C ASP A 178 -2.30 0.21 21.20
N VAL A 179 -2.53 -0.01 19.90
CA VAL A 179 -3.73 0.47 19.19
C VAL A 179 -4.99 -0.29 19.63
N GLY A 180 -4.88 -1.58 19.98
CA GLY A 180 -6.01 -2.35 20.50
C GLY A 180 -6.40 -1.98 21.95
N THR A 181 -5.44 -1.52 22.76
CA THR A 181 -5.63 -1.11 24.16
C THR A 181 -5.90 0.39 24.30
N ALA A 182 -5.42 1.21 23.36
CA ALA A 182 -5.95 2.54 23.13
C ALA A 182 -7.36 2.39 22.56
N GLN A 183 -8.34 2.26 23.46
CA GLN A 183 -9.70 2.68 23.16
C GLN A 183 -9.59 4.10 22.61
N LEU A 184 -9.62 4.23 21.27
CA LEU A 184 -10.01 5.47 20.64
C LEU A 184 -11.31 5.83 21.35
N ASN A 185 -11.28 6.86 22.21
CA ASN A 185 -12.45 7.41 22.88
C ASN A 185 -13.30 8.09 21.80
N ILE A 186 -13.82 7.28 20.87
CA ILE A 186 -14.66 7.71 19.76
C ILE A 186 -15.89 8.32 20.43
N PRO A 187 -16.17 9.61 20.23
CA PRO A 187 -17.31 10.21 20.89
C PRO A 187 -18.59 9.52 20.45
N VAL A 188 -19.50 9.32 21.39
CA VAL A 188 -20.81 8.73 21.14
C VAL A 188 -21.75 9.80 20.63
N CYS A 189 -22.53 9.50 19.60
CA CYS A 189 -23.48 10.44 19.01
C CYS A 189 -24.89 9.88 19.08
N ALA A 190 -25.82 10.60 19.70
CA ALA A 190 -27.23 10.25 19.70
C ALA A 190 -28.03 11.37 19.02
N PHE A 191 -29.05 11.00 18.25
CA PHE A 191 -29.92 11.97 17.59
C PHE A 191 -31.39 11.60 17.73
N MET A 192 -32.26 12.61 17.79
CA MET A 192 -33.71 12.45 17.80
C MET A 192 -34.34 13.49 16.87
N TYR A 193 -35.24 13.03 16.01
CA TYR A 193 -36.10 13.90 15.20
C TYR A 193 -37.52 13.84 15.75
N CYS A 194 -37.96 14.94 16.35
CA CYS A 194 -39.30 15.11 16.88
C CYS A 194 -40.25 15.52 15.76
N ASN A 195 -41.37 14.80 15.66
CA ASN A 195 -42.36 15.02 14.61
C ASN A 195 -43.77 14.90 15.19
N PHE A 196 -44.59 15.95 15.06
CA PHE A 196 -45.94 15.95 15.62
C PHE A 196 -46.84 14.88 14.97
N ARG A 197 -46.47 14.34 13.81
CA ARG A 197 -47.20 13.25 13.15
C ARG A 197 -46.87 11.87 13.73
N ASN A 198 -45.80 11.76 14.51
CA ASN A 198 -45.37 10.51 15.12
C ASN A 198 -45.59 10.57 16.65
N PRO A 199 -46.61 9.87 17.19
CA PRO A 199 -46.90 9.85 18.62
C PRO A 199 -45.71 9.37 19.47
N ASP A 200 -44.87 8.48 18.95
CA ASP A 200 -43.71 7.98 19.68
C ASP A 200 -42.65 9.07 19.89
N SER A 201 -42.58 10.05 18.99
CA SER A 201 -41.66 11.18 19.09
C SER A 201 -42.21 12.35 19.91
N GLN A 202 -43.46 12.26 20.36
CA GLN A 202 -44.07 13.21 21.29
C GLN A 202 -43.92 12.78 22.75
N ASP A 203 -43.77 11.47 22.99
CA ASP A 203 -43.62 10.89 24.33
C ASP A 203 -42.18 11.03 24.83
N LEU A 204 -42.01 11.74 25.96
CA LEU A 204 -40.69 12.02 26.52
C LEU A 204 -39.92 10.76 26.93
N VAL A 205 -40.60 9.72 27.43
CA VAL A 205 -39.95 8.47 27.85
C VAL A 205 -39.39 7.77 26.63
N LYS A 206 -40.12 7.75 25.52
CA LYS A 206 -39.66 7.17 24.26
C LYS A 206 -38.54 7.99 23.63
N VAL A 207 -38.65 9.33 23.62
CA VAL A 207 -37.61 10.24 23.14
C VAL A 207 -36.28 10.03 23.89
N MET A 208 -36.32 10.10 25.22
CA MET A 208 -35.13 9.94 26.05
C MET A 208 -34.62 8.49 26.02
N GLY A 209 -35.52 7.52 25.94
CA GLY A 209 -35.18 6.10 25.79
C GLY A 209 -34.48 5.79 24.47
N ALA A 210 -34.89 6.43 23.37
CA ALA A 210 -34.25 6.30 22.06
C ALA A 210 -32.82 6.86 22.07
N ILE A 211 -32.62 8.01 22.73
CA ILE A 211 -31.29 8.60 22.95
C ILE A 211 -30.39 7.64 23.73
N LEU A 212 -30.88 7.14 24.88
CA LEU A 212 -30.14 6.21 25.72
C LEU A 212 -29.82 4.90 24.99
N GLY A 213 -30.78 4.36 24.22
CA GLY A 213 -30.58 3.17 23.39
C GLY A 213 -29.42 3.34 22.41
N GLN A 214 -29.37 4.44 21.68
CA GLN A 214 -28.28 4.76 20.74
C GLN A 214 -26.92 4.82 21.44
N MET A 215 -26.87 5.41 22.64
CA MET A 215 -25.64 5.48 23.43
C MET A 215 -25.17 4.09 23.86
N CYS A 216 -26.06 3.28 24.44
CA CYS A 216 -25.75 1.91 24.87
C CYS A 216 -25.24 1.05 23.71
N THR A 217 -25.85 1.16 22.53
CA THR A 217 -25.45 0.41 21.33
C THR A 217 -24.03 0.77 20.90
N GLN A 218 -23.69 2.06 20.85
CA GLN A 218 -22.35 2.52 20.45
C GLN A 218 -21.28 2.16 21.48
N MET A 219 -21.61 2.28 22.76
CA MET A 219 -20.70 1.93 23.87
C MET A 219 -20.58 0.42 24.09
N LYS A 220 -21.39 -0.40 23.40
CA LYS A 220 -21.50 -1.86 23.59
C LYS A 220 -21.65 -2.26 25.06
N THR A 221 -22.27 -1.38 25.85
CA THR A 221 -22.39 -1.49 27.30
C THR A 221 -23.84 -1.22 27.67
N PHE A 222 -24.43 -2.12 28.45
CA PHE A 222 -25.77 -1.94 28.99
C PHE A 222 -25.68 -1.68 30.50
N PRO A 223 -26.16 -0.53 31.01
CA PRO A 223 -26.12 -0.22 32.44
C PRO A 223 -26.81 -1.29 33.30
N GLN A 224 -26.14 -1.72 34.37
CA GLN A 224 -26.66 -2.75 35.27
C GLN A 224 -27.91 -2.29 36.01
N GLU A 225 -28.05 -0.99 36.29
CA GLU A 225 -29.25 -0.43 36.91
C GLU A 225 -30.49 -0.65 36.03
N LEU A 226 -30.37 -0.44 34.70
CA LEU A 226 -31.45 -0.73 33.74
C LEU A 226 -31.79 -2.21 33.71
N GLN A 227 -30.77 -3.08 33.73
CA GLN A 227 -30.98 -4.53 33.72
C GLN A 227 -31.70 -5.02 34.98
N ASN A 228 -31.32 -4.48 36.14
CA ASN A 228 -31.95 -4.78 37.41
C ASN A 228 -33.40 -4.30 37.46
N SER A 229 -33.67 -3.07 37.01
CA SER A 229 -35.04 -2.53 36.98
C SER A 229 -35.94 -3.34 36.04
N TYR A 230 -35.42 -3.73 34.86
CA TYR A 230 -36.14 -4.58 33.94
C TYR A 230 -36.50 -5.93 34.59
N ARG A 231 -35.52 -6.59 35.23
CA ARG A 231 -35.74 -7.87 35.90
C ARG A 231 -36.81 -7.77 37.00
N ILE A 232 -36.70 -6.80 37.90
CA ILE A 232 -37.65 -6.58 39.01
C ILE A 232 -39.07 -6.40 38.46
N SER A 233 -39.22 -5.60 37.40
CA SER A 233 -40.51 -5.38 36.77
C SER A 233 -41.09 -6.65 36.14
N THR A 234 -40.26 -7.46 35.47
CA THR A 234 -40.72 -8.71 34.83
C THR A 234 -41.10 -9.79 35.85
N GLU A 235 -40.38 -9.89 36.98
CA GLU A 235 -40.65 -10.87 38.03
C GLU A 235 -41.95 -10.56 38.80
N GLN A 236 -42.34 -9.29 38.90
CA GLN A 236 -43.57 -8.88 39.58
C GLN A 236 -44.82 -8.98 38.68
N GLY A 237 -44.69 -9.41 37.43
CA GLY A 237 -45.81 -9.62 36.50
C GLY A 237 -46.41 -8.34 35.90
N TRP A 238 -45.88 -7.17 36.25
CA TRP A 238 -46.27 -5.88 35.70
C TRP A 238 -45.04 -5.24 35.03
N GLY A 239 -44.96 -5.35 33.70
CA GLY A 239 -43.94 -4.70 32.88
C GLY A 239 -44.09 -3.17 32.92
N GLN A 240 -43.50 -2.52 33.90
CA GLN A 240 -43.47 -1.07 34.03
C GLN A 240 -42.33 -0.48 33.18
N PRO A 241 -42.61 0.58 32.40
CA PRO A 241 -41.58 1.25 31.62
C PRO A 241 -40.58 1.97 32.53
N PRO A 242 -39.34 2.21 32.06
CA PRO A 242 -38.37 3.01 32.80
C PRO A 242 -38.87 4.45 32.99
N THR A 243 -38.57 5.04 34.15
CA THR A 243 -38.91 6.44 34.44
C THR A 243 -37.94 7.41 33.77
N LEU A 244 -38.38 8.65 33.54
CA LEU A 244 -37.53 9.70 32.96
C LEU A 244 -36.29 9.99 33.81
N ASP A 245 -36.42 9.98 35.14
CA ASP A 245 -35.30 10.18 36.06
C ASP A 245 -34.26 9.07 35.91
N MET A 246 -34.71 7.82 35.78
CA MET A 246 -33.82 6.70 35.57
C MET A 246 -33.06 6.83 34.24
N ILE A 247 -33.77 7.12 33.15
CA ILE A 247 -33.17 7.30 31.82
C ILE A 247 -32.15 8.45 31.85
N SER A 248 -32.53 9.59 32.45
CA SER A 248 -31.67 10.77 32.57
C SER A 248 -30.40 10.47 33.36
N ASN A 249 -30.52 9.77 34.50
CA ASN A 249 -29.37 9.35 35.30
C ASN A 249 -28.44 8.41 34.52
N MET A 250 -28.98 7.49 33.73
CA MET A 250 -28.16 6.61 32.90
C MET A 250 -27.40 7.36 31.80
N ILE A 251 -28.05 8.32 31.13
CA ILE A 251 -27.38 9.19 30.15
C ILE A 251 -26.22 9.94 30.80
N ARG A 252 -26.39 10.47 32.02
CA ARG A 252 -25.31 11.12 32.78
C ARG A 252 -24.15 10.16 33.03
N VAL A 253 -24.43 8.97 33.56
CA VAL A 253 -23.42 7.94 33.89
C VAL A 253 -22.65 7.49 32.64
N LEU A 254 -23.33 7.35 31.50
CA LEU A 254 -22.65 7.03 30.25
C LEU A 254 -21.78 8.20 29.77
N SER A 255 -22.25 9.43 29.94
CA SER A 255 -21.54 10.65 29.55
C SER A 255 -20.32 10.98 30.42
N THR A 256 -20.16 10.36 31.61
CA THR A 256 -18.92 10.48 32.40
C THR A 256 -17.82 9.54 31.92
N LYS A 257 -18.19 8.43 31.27
CA LYS A 257 -17.25 7.42 30.78
C LYS A 257 -16.68 7.78 29.42
N GLN A 258 -17.48 8.41 28.56
CA GLN A 258 -17.10 8.73 27.19
C GLN A 258 -17.80 10.00 26.74
N ARG A 259 -17.11 10.80 25.93
CA ARG A 259 -17.68 12.04 25.38
C ARG A 259 -18.91 11.74 24.53
N ALA A 260 -19.99 12.48 24.74
CA ALA A 260 -21.26 12.32 24.05
C ALA A 260 -21.70 13.62 23.35
N PHE A 261 -22.31 13.46 22.17
CA PHE A 261 -23.00 14.50 21.42
C PHE A 261 -24.46 14.10 21.21
N LEU A 262 -25.38 14.96 21.62
CA LEU A 262 -26.81 14.78 21.47
C LEU A 262 -27.38 15.83 20.52
N PHE A 263 -28.13 15.38 19.52
CA PHE A 263 -28.83 16.22 18.56
C PHE A 263 -30.34 16.01 18.70
N VAL A 264 -31.11 17.05 19.01
CA VAL A 264 -32.58 16.97 19.03
C VAL A 264 -33.14 17.98 18.05
N ASP A 265 -33.75 17.48 16.99
CA ASP A 265 -34.37 18.30 15.95
C ASP A 265 -35.89 18.31 16.09
N GLY A 266 -36.52 19.43 15.74
CA GLY A 266 -37.96 19.63 15.84
C GLY A 266 -38.50 19.68 17.26
N MET A 267 -37.77 20.25 18.22
CA MET A 267 -38.19 20.24 19.64
C MET A 267 -39.57 20.85 19.92
N ASP A 268 -40.05 21.76 19.08
CA ASP A 268 -41.40 22.33 19.19
C ASP A 268 -42.52 21.33 18.85
N GLU A 269 -42.19 20.17 18.29
CA GLU A 269 -43.13 19.14 17.88
C GLU A 269 -43.28 17.99 18.89
N VAL A 270 -42.62 18.07 20.06
CA VAL A 270 -42.79 17.12 21.17
C VAL A 270 -44.03 17.46 22.01
N GLY A 271 -44.58 16.48 22.74
CA GLY A 271 -45.81 16.66 23.51
C GLY A 271 -45.69 17.69 24.65
N ASP A 272 -44.52 17.76 25.30
CA ASP A 272 -44.20 18.76 26.33
C ASP A 272 -42.78 19.31 26.12
N PRO A 273 -42.62 20.37 25.30
CA PRO A 273 -41.32 20.96 25.01
C PRO A 273 -40.63 21.52 26.24
N LYS A 274 -41.39 22.06 27.20
CA LYS A 274 -40.86 22.67 28.41
C LYS A 274 -40.21 21.61 29.30
N ALA A 275 -40.90 20.51 29.57
CA ALA A 275 -40.37 19.41 30.36
C ALA A 275 -39.12 18.80 29.69
N LEU A 276 -39.11 18.63 28.36
CA LEU A 276 -37.93 18.14 27.66
C LEU A 276 -36.74 19.10 27.80
N VAL A 277 -36.95 20.41 27.67
CA VAL A 277 -35.90 21.41 27.89
C VAL A 277 -35.36 21.33 29.31
N GLU A 278 -36.22 21.27 30.33
CA GLU A 278 -35.80 21.15 31.73
C GLU A 278 -34.94 19.90 31.97
N ILE A 279 -35.34 18.76 31.40
CA ILE A 279 -34.55 17.52 31.45
C ILE A 279 -33.19 17.72 30.78
N LEU A 280 -33.16 18.18 29.53
CA LEU A 280 -31.93 18.32 28.73
C LEU A 280 -30.95 19.34 29.31
N VAL A 281 -31.45 20.45 29.85
CA VAL A 281 -30.63 21.46 30.53
C VAL A 281 -30.08 20.91 31.84
N SER A 282 -30.82 20.04 32.52
CA SER A 282 -30.33 19.42 33.74
C SER A 282 -29.21 18.41 33.47
N LEU A 283 -29.18 17.70 32.32
CA LEU A 283 -28.29 16.56 32.05
C LEU A 283 -26.77 16.84 32.15
N PRO A 284 -26.24 17.99 31.68
CA PRO A 284 -24.82 18.28 31.78
C PRO A 284 -24.45 18.64 33.23
N ASP A 285 -23.48 17.94 33.79
CA ASP A 285 -22.88 18.22 35.09
C ASP A 285 -21.37 18.47 34.89
N SER A 286 -20.67 19.00 35.91
CA SER A 286 -19.22 19.25 35.84
C SER A 286 -18.39 17.99 35.53
N SER A 287 -18.96 16.80 35.74
CA SER A 287 -18.33 15.50 35.52
C SER A 287 -18.70 14.84 34.19
N SER A 288 -19.68 15.36 33.43
CA SER A 288 -20.14 14.76 32.18
C SER A 288 -19.54 15.46 30.95
N TRP A 289 -19.10 14.68 29.97
CA TRP A 289 -18.62 15.18 28.68
C TRP A 289 -19.75 15.18 27.65
N LEU A 290 -20.87 15.81 28.00
CA LEU A 290 -22.09 15.86 27.18
C LEU A 290 -22.20 17.20 26.44
N ASN A 291 -22.35 17.14 25.12
CA ASN A 291 -22.60 18.29 24.26
C ASN A 291 -23.97 18.13 23.63
N ILE A 292 -24.83 19.15 23.73
CA ILE A 292 -26.21 19.07 23.25
C ILE A 292 -26.42 20.18 22.21
N LEU A 293 -26.94 19.80 21.03
CA LEU A 293 -27.40 20.70 20.00
C LEU A 293 -28.90 20.46 19.77
N LEU A 294 -29.66 21.55 19.75
CA LEU A 294 -31.11 21.53 19.64
C LEU A 294 -31.53 22.41 18.46
N SER A 295 -32.53 21.96 17.70
CA SER A 295 -33.22 22.78 16.71
C SER A 295 -34.72 22.78 16.97
N SER A 296 -35.32 23.96 16.79
CA SER A 296 -36.76 24.18 16.94
C SER A 296 -37.18 25.34 16.04
N ARG A 297 -38.49 25.44 15.81
CA ARG A 297 -39.08 26.71 15.35
C ARG A 297 -38.93 27.79 16.42
N ASN A 298 -39.36 28.99 16.05
CA ASN A 298 -39.29 30.16 16.91
C ASN A 298 -40.39 30.15 17.99
N ASP A 299 -40.33 29.17 18.90
CA ASP A 299 -41.30 28.96 19.97
C ASP A 299 -40.94 29.76 21.23
N VAL A 300 -41.93 30.48 21.79
CA VAL A 300 -41.71 31.41 22.90
C VAL A 300 -41.41 30.68 24.22
N ASP A 301 -42.01 29.51 24.44
CA ASP A 301 -41.82 28.77 25.69
C ASP A 301 -40.47 28.07 25.71
N ILE A 302 -40.02 27.53 24.56
CA ILE A 302 -38.67 27.02 24.38
C ILE A 302 -37.64 28.14 24.58
N GLN A 303 -37.88 29.33 24.00
CA GLN A 303 -36.99 30.49 24.18
C GLN A 303 -36.85 30.90 25.64
N ARG A 304 -37.95 30.95 26.38
CA ARG A 304 -37.94 31.33 27.80
C ARG A 304 -37.15 30.32 28.61
N ALA A 305 -37.38 29.03 28.38
CA ALA A 305 -36.72 27.95 29.09
C ALA A 305 -35.21 27.88 28.79
N LEU A 306 -34.79 28.23 27.56
CA LEU A 306 -33.38 28.25 27.12
C LEU A 306 -32.73 29.65 27.18
N SER A 307 -33.29 30.60 27.93
CA SER A 307 -32.83 32.00 27.96
C SER A 307 -31.34 32.18 28.32
N ASN A 308 -30.79 31.28 29.13
CA ASN A 308 -29.39 31.31 29.56
C ASN A 308 -28.45 30.44 28.69
N VAL A 309 -28.96 29.82 27.61
CA VAL A 309 -28.21 28.93 26.73
C VAL A 309 -27.80 29.67 25.45
N ARG A 310 -26.65 29.30 24.87
CA ARG A 310 -26.20 29.88 23.60
C ARG A 310 -27.20 29.56 22.49
N ARG A 311 -27.77 30.60 21.88
CA ARG A 311 -28.72 30.50 20.77
C ARG A 311 -28.09 30.94 19.46
N LEU A 312 -28.34 30.16 18.40
CA LEU A 312 -28.14 30.56 17.02
C LEU A 312 -29.52 30.75 16.40
N SER A 313 -29.79 31.95 15.86
CA SER A 313 -31.07 32.28 15.23
C SER A 313 -30.86 32.53 13.75
N LEU A 314 -31.70 31.90 12.93
CA LEU A 314 -31.72 32.11 11.48
C LEU A 314 -32.76 33.17 11.05
N GLU A 315 -33.35 33.91 12.00
CA GLU A 315 -34.38 34.92 11.75
C GLU A 315 -33.93 36.04 10.78
N HIS A 316 -32.63 36.34 10.71
CA HIS A 316 -32.11 37.35 9.80
C HIS A 316 -31.94 36.84 8.35
N HIS A 317 -32.15 35.54 8.11
CA HIS A 317 -31.99 34.88 6.82
C HIS A 317 -33.33 34.41 6.21
N VAL A 318 -34.47 34.91 6.71
CA VAL A 318 -35.82 34.45 6.28
C VAL A 318 -36.00 34.44 4.77
N LEU A 319 -35.53 35.47 4.05
CA LEU A 319 -35.65 35.52 2.58
C LEU A 319 -34.86 34.40 1.87
N GLU A 320 -33.71 34.01 2.41
CA GLU A 320 -32.88 32.93 1.88
C GLU A 320 -33.49 31.57 2.23
N ILE A 321 -34.01 31.44 3.45
CA ILE A 321 -34.72 30.25 3.96
C ILE A 321 -35.99 30.00 3.14
N ASP A 322 -36.83 31.02 2.92
CA ASP A 322 -38.06 30.89 2.14
C ASP A 322 -37.75 30.46 0.70
N ARG A 323 -36.66 30.99 0.12
CA ARG A 323 -36.20 30.59 -1.20
C ARG A 323 -35.75 29.12 -1.21
N ASP A 324 -35.03 28.68 -0.19
CA ASP A 324 -34.54 27.31 -0.07
C ASP A 324 -35.69 26.32 0.16
N ILE A 325 -36.58 26.60 1.11
CA ILE A 325 -37.82 25.84 1.36
C ILE A 325 -38.65 25.77 0.07
N GLY A 326 -38.81 26.90 -0.63
CA GLY A 326 -39.54 26.96 -1.90
C GLY A 326 -38.94 26.04 -2.97
N ARG A 327 -37.61 25.97 -3.08
CA ARG A 327 -36.91 25.07 -4.01
C ARG A 327 -37.07 23.60 -3.61
N PHE A 328 -36.93 23.30 -2.32
CA PHE A 328 -37.08 21.95 -1.79
C PHE A 328 -38.50 21.42 -2.01
N GLN A 329 -39.52 22.19 -1.61
CA GLN A 329 -40.92 21.80 -1.79
C GLN A 329 -41.28 21.70 -3.28
N TRP A 330 -40.79 22.61 -4.12
CA TRP A 330 -41.01 22.52 -5.56
C TRP A 330 -40.48 21.19 -6.12
N ALA A 331 -39.23 20.85 -5.80
CA ALA A 331 -38.61 19.59 -6.21
C ALA A 331 -39.38 18.36 -5.68
N ALA A 332 -39.78 18.38 -4.40
CA ALA A 332 -40.57 17.30 -3.80
C ALA A 332 -41.90 17.09 -4.54
N CYS A 333 -42.65 18.15 -4.83
CA CYS A 333 -43.89 18.06 -5.61
C CYS A 333 -43.67 17.53 -7.03
N GLN A 334 -42.53 17.87 -7.66
CA GLN A 334 -42.22 17.36 -9.00
C GLN A 334 -41.88 15.86 -8.96
N LEU A 335 -41.09 15.44 -7.97
CA LEU A 335 -40.76 14.03 -7.78
C LEU A 335 -42.00 13.19 -7.49
N ASP A 336 -42.92 13.69 -6.65
CA ASP A 336 -44.18 13.02 -6.36
C ASP A 336 -45.05 12.89 -7.63
N SER A 337 -45.19 13.95 -8.41
CA SER A 337 -45.91 13.92 -9.69
C SER A 337 -45.28 12.93 -10.68
N LEU A 338 -43.94 12.87 -10.74
CA LEU A 338 -43.22 11.93 -11.60
C LEU A 338 -43.34 10.48 -11.13
N SER A 339 -43.48 10.24 -9.82
CA SER A 339 -43.64 8.89 -9.27
C SER A 339 -44.92 8.20 -9.74
N HIS A 340 -45.94 8.98 -10.12
CA HIS A 340 -47.20 8.49 -10.68
C HIS A 340 -47.15 8.18 -12.18
N CYS A 341 -46.07 8.57 -12.88
CA CYS A 341 -45.91 8.29 -14.31
C CYS A 341 -45.53 6.81 -14.54
N ARG A 342 -46.35 6.09 -15.31
CA ARG A 342 -46.16 4.63 -15.54
C ARG A 342 -45.29 4.28 -16.75
N THR A 343 -45.03 5.24 -17.65
CA THR A 343 -44.23 5.02 -18.85
C THR A 343 -43.18 6.12 -19.08
N ILE A 344 -42.13 5.77 -19.82
CA ILE A 344 -41.08 6.73 -20.22
C ILE A 344 -41.66 7.90 -21.04
N LYS A 345 -42.73 7.66 -21.81
CA LYS A 345 -43.41 8.71 -22.58
C LYS A 345 -44.08 9.71 -21.64
N ASP A 346 -44.79 9.22 -20.62
CA ASP A 346 -45.46 10.06 -19.63
C ASP A 346 -44.45 10.89 -18.84
N ILE A 347 -43.32 10.29 -18.44
CA ILE A 347 -42.22 11.00 -17.78
C ILE A 347 -41.69 12.12 -18.68
N LYS A 348 -41.43 11.85 -19.96
CA LYS A 348 -40.95 12.86 -20.92
C LYS A 348 -41.96 13.98 -21.17
N GLU A 349 -43.26 13.69 -21.14
CA GLU A 349 -44.31 14.71 -21.27
C GLU A 349 -44.44 15.55 -20.00
N SER A 350 -44.40 14.94 -18.82
CA SER A 350 -44.42 15.62 -17.52
C SER A 350 -43.21 16.54 -17.33
N LEU A 351 -42.00 16.08 -17.69
CA LEU A 351 -40.79 16.90 -17.63
C LEU A 351 -40.84 18.13 -18.56
N LYS A 352 -41.60 18.08 -19.66
CA LYS A 352 -41.78 19.23 -20.56
C LYS A 352 -42.75 20.28 -20.02
N ARG A 353 -43.60 19.93 -19.06
CA ARG A 353 -44.67 20.80 -18.52
C ARG A 353 -44.42 21.23 -17.07
N LEU A 354 -43.17 21.11 -16.61
CA LEU A 354 -42.80 21.45 -15.23
C LEU A 354 -43.10 22.93 -14.93
N PRO A 355 -43.73 23.22 -13.79
CA PRO A 355 -43.93 24.58 -13.31
C PRO A 355 -42.58 25.26 -12.99
N GLN A 356 -42.47 26.58 -13.20
CA GLN A 356 -41.27 27.37 -12.97
C GLN A 356 -40.94 27.62 -11.49
N GLY A 357 -41.77 27.13 -10.57
CA GLY A 357 -41.55 27.22 -9.13
C GLY A 357 -42.79 26.81 -8.33
N LEU A 358 -42.67 26.87 -7.01
CA LEU A 358 -43.72 26.41 -6.09
C LEU A 358 -45.07 27.15 -6.29
N GLY A 359 -45.04 28.44 -6.61
CA GLY A 359 -46.26 29.22 -6.88
C GLY A 359 -47.07 28.71 -8.09
N GLU A 360 -46.39 28.36 -9.19
CA GLU A 360 -47.07 27.78 -10.37
C GLU A 360 -47.50 26.32 -10.09
N THR A 361 -46.74 25.57 -9.28
CA THR A 361 -47.16 24.24 -8.81
C THR A 361 -48.49 24.31 -8.05
N TYR A 362 -48.61 25.22 -7.08
CA TYR A 362 -49.87 25.41 -6.35
C TYR A 362 -50.98 25.95 -7.24
N ALA A 363 -50.68 26.87 -8.16
CA ALA A 363 -51.68 27.35 -9.11
C ALA A 363 -52.28 26.18 -9.93
N LYS A 364 -51.44 25.23 -10.39
CA LYS A 364 -51.91 24.02 -11.10
C LYS A 364 -52.75 23.09 -10.20
N LEU A 365 -52.39 22.95 -8.92
CA LEU A 365 -53.13 22.13 -7.96
C LEU A 365 -54.49 22.74 -7.55
N LEU A 366 -54.58 24.07 -7.54
CA LEU A 366 -55.78 24.81 -7.16
C LEU A 366 -56.75 25.05 -8.32
N VAL A 367 -56.33 24.83 -9.57
CA VAL A 367 -57.26 24.79 -10.71
C VAL A 367 -58.19 23.58 -10.49
N PRO A 368 -59.52 23.77 -10.49
CA PRO A 368 -60.45 22.68 -10.24
C PRO A 368 -60.21 21.56 -11.26
N SER A 369 -59.84 20.37 -10.77
CA SER A 369 -59.98 19.17 -11.57
C SER A 369 -61.45 19.05 -11.96
N SER A 370 -61.70 18.73 -13.23
CA SER A 370 -63.05 18.43 -13.74
C SER A 370 -63.76 17.45 -12.80
N PRO A 371 -65.11 17.50 -12.64
CA PRO A 371 -65.87 16.64 -11.73
C PRO A 371 -65.70 15.12 -11.92
N MET A 372 -64.95 14.68 -12.93
CA MET A 372 -64.65 13.26 -13.19
C MET A 372 -63.51 12.68 -12.34
N ASP A 373 -62.66 13.50 -11.69
CA ASP A 373 -61.46 13.01 -11.00
C ASP A 373 -61.62 12.87 -9.48
N VAL A 374 -62.76 13.27 -8.90
CA VAL A 374 -63.08 12.99 -7.49
C VAL A 374 -63.79 11.65 -7.41
N ALA A 375 -63.02 10.56 -7.59
CA ALA A 375 -63.40 9.30 -6.97
C ALA A 375 -63.21 9.46 -5.46
N LEU A 376 -64.22 10.00 -4.78
CA LEU A 376 -64.41 9.75 -3.35
C LEU A 376 -64.45 8.22 -3.23
N HIS A 377 -63.37 7.64 -2.72
CA HIS A 377 -63.44 6.30 -2.15
C HIS A 377 -64.52 6.35 -1.08
N SER A 378 -65.70 5.85 -1.45
CA SER A 378 -66.76 5.49 -0.53
C SER A 378 -66.15 4.54 0.49
N LEU A 379 -65.89 5.06 1.68
CA LEU A 379 -65.84 4.25 2.89
C LEU A 379 -67.26 3.72 3.06
N ASP A 380 -67.48 2.49 2.60
CA ASP A 380 -68.65 1.71 2.97
C ASP A 380 -68.58 1.31 4.47
N PRO A 381 -69.75 1.03 5.09
CA PRO A 381 -70.07 1.38 6.48
C PRO A 381 -69.43 0.53 7.59
#